data_AF-A0A395MHY8-F1
#
_entry.id   AF-A0A395MHY8-F1
#
_cell.length_a   1.000
_cell.length_b   1.000
_cell.length_c   1.000
_cell.angle_alpha   90.00
_cell.angle_beta   90.00
_cell.angle_gamma   90.00
#
_symmetry.space_group_name_H-M   'P 1'
#
loop_
_entity.id
_entity.type
_entity.pdbx_description
1 polymer ?
#
loop_
_entity_poly.entity_id
_entity_poly.type
_entity_poly.pdbx_seq_one_letter_code
_entity_poly.pdbx_strand_id
1 'polypeptide(L)'
;MSSYYRYGAFDGNNGATASEMAQARTDAQTESIRRPAVKINVMSDEEWNRRMEAGNKRRRQEEAKIEQELAQKRATAKEAAIRVLTPYLAMVKRQREYQPQLVKKLKAYHEKPAGDKTPPNEWKEAYNEVGRLLTAALVSFHFQSDKEHGVVQGPGEVKFYEAGMERDMPETPTLQAYLAHRHVPVNDDEVNYFESLVEKKVDLPIFLVAAAEDNLGRISKTEGTSLAAPKALLEFVVEDELIREEVVEIFLEPESL
;
A
#
# COMPACT_ATOMS: atom_id res chain seq x y z
N MET A 1 8.12 81.46 -10.52
CA MET A 1 8.27 82.74 -9.80
C MET A 1 7.49 82.61 -8.51
N SER A 2 7.91 82.98 -7.31
CA SER A 2 9.15 83.44 -6.70
C SER A 2 8.92 83.26 -5.19
N SER A 3 10.00 83.21 -4.40
CA SER A 3 10.08 83.21 -2.92
C SER A 3 9.06 84.15 -2.24
N TYR A 4 8.69 83.98 -0.97
CA TYR A 4 9.48 84.41 0.19
C TYR A 4 8.94 83.78 1.49
N TYR A 5 9.77 83.03 2.20
CA TYR A 5 9.71 82.99 3.66
C TYR A 5 10.97 83.65 4.21
N ARG A 6 10.71 84.59 5.12
CA ARG A 6 11.61 85.54 5.73
C ARG A 6 12.57 84.78 6.65
N TYR A 7 13.86 84.83 6.39
CA TYR A 7 14.87 84.50 7.40
C TYR A 7 14.77 85.54 8.51
N GLY A 8 14.26 85.14 9.67
CA GLY A 8 14.47 85.88 10.91
C GLY A 8 15.94 85.78 11.29
N ALA A 9 16.58 86.93 11.45
CA ALA A 9 17.91 87.05 12.00
C ALA A 9 17.94 86.40 13.39
N PHE A 10 18.83 85.43 13.57
CA PHE A 10 19.19 84.89 14.87
C PHE A 10 20.25 85.82 15.45
N ASP A 11 19.79 86.84 16.19
CA ASP A 11 20.68 87.67 17.00
C ASP A 11 21.22 86.82 18.14
N GLY A 12 22.56 86.81 18.23
CA GLY A 12 23.30 86.00 19.17
C GLY A 12 23.00 86.34 20.62
N ASN A 13 22.75 85.30 21.40
CA ASN A 13 23.45 85.02 22.65
C ASN A 13 22.81 83.79 23.26
N ASN A 14 23.49 82.64 23.10
CA ASN A 14 23.59 81.59 24.11
C ASN A 14 24.57 80.54 23.57
N GLY A 15 25.78 80.56 24.13
CA GLY A 15 26.87 79.66 23.77
C GLY A 15 26.58 78.23 24.19
N ALA A 16 26.07 77.45 23.24
CA ALA A 16 26.26 76.01 23.22
C ALA A 16 26.60 75.62 21.78
N THR A 17 27.84 75.18 21.55
CA THR A 17 28.28 74.64 20.26
C THR A 17 27.45 73.42 19.89
N ALA A 18 27.33 73.11 18.58
CA ALA A 18 26.59 71.93 18.12
C ALA A 18 27.10 70.62 18.75
N SER A 19 28.37 70.58 19.17
CA SER A 19 28.96 69.49 19.95
C SER A 19 28.39 69.41 21.37
N GLU A 20 28.18 70.54 22.05
CA GLU A 20 27.57 70.57 23.40
C GLU A 20 26.09 70.19 23.36
N MET A 21 25.36 70.54 22.30
CA MET A 21 23.98 70.07 22.11
C MET A 21 23.89 68.58 21.75
N ALA A 22 24.91 68.03 21.09
CA ALA A 22 25.00 66.59 20.82
C ALA A 22 25.35 65.81 22.09
N GLN A 23 26.34 66.29 22.87
CA GLN A 23 26.69 65.72 24.17
C GLN A 23 25.49 65.72 25.12
N ALA A 24 24.79 66.86 25.23
CA ALA A 24 23.60 67.01 26.07
C ALA A 24 22.44 66.09 25.62
N ARG A 25 22.34 65.74 24.33
CA ARG A 25 21.35 64.75 23.84
C ARG A 25 21.73 63.32 24.18
N THR A 26 23.01 62.95 24.07
CA THR A 26 23.50 61.64 24.54
C THR A 26 23.36 61.53 26.05
N ASP A 27 23.77 62.56 26.79
CA ASP A 27 23.69 62.60 28.25
C ASP A 27 22.22 62.53 28.69
N ALA A 28 21.32 63.33 28.11
CA ALA A 28 19.88 63.27 28.39
C ALA A 28 19.22 61.94 27.97
N GLN A 29 19.70 61.26 26.92
CA GLN A 29 19.26 59.89 26.62
C GLN A 29 19.73 58.91 27.70
N THR A 30 21.00 58.95 28.13
CA THR A 30 21.48 58.13 29.24
C THR A 30 20.83 58.47 30.58
N GLU A 31 20.45 59.72 30.82
CA GLU A 31 19.79 60.19 32.03
C GLU A 31 18.30 59.82 32.04
N SER A 32 17.63 59.84 30.88
CA SER A 32 16.25 59.34 30.74
C SER A 32 16.13 57.81 30.92
N ILE A 33 17.23 57.08 30.69
CA ILE A 33 17.33 55.63 30.95
C ILE A 33 17.65 55.37 32.43
N ARG A 34 18.35 56.28 33.12
CA ARG A 34 18.66 56.20 34.56
C ARG A 34 17.52 56.77 35.40
N ARG A 35 16.44 55.99 35.55
CA ARG A 35 15.46 56.23 36.63
C ARG A 35 16.18 56.18 38.00
N PRO A 36 16.02 57.18 38.87
CA PRO A 36 16.53 57.10 40.23
C PRO A 36 15.83 55.96 40.97
N ALA A 37 16.62 55.05 41.54
CA ALA A 37 16.22 54.03 42.52
C ALA A 37 15.27 52.89 42.07
N VAL A 38 15.25 52.50 40.79
CA VAL A 38 14.79 51.13 40.47
C VAL A 38 15.98 50.20 40.72
N LYS A 39 15.97 49.48 41.85
CA LYS A 39 16.91 48.36 42.07
C LYS A 39 16.67 47.33 40.97
N ILE A 40 17.53 47.30 39.96
CA ILE A 40 17.59 46.18 39.03
C ILE A 40 18.16 45.02 39.84
N ASN A 41 17.29 44.13 40.33
CA ASN A 41 17.73 42.85 40.86
C ASN A 41 18.27 42.04 39.67
N VAL A 42 19.56 42.20 39.39
CA VAL A 42 20.30 41.33 38.49
C VAL A 42 20.38 39.99 39.20
N MET A 43 19.66 39.00 38.68
CA MET A 43 19.71 37.63 39.17
C MET A 43 21.15 37.12 39.12
N SER A 44 21.61 36.44 40.16
CA SER A 44 22.97 35.91 40.17
C SER A 44 23.14 34.82 39.10
N ASP A 45 24.35 34.67 38.58
CA ASP A 45 24.67 33.63 37.60
C ASP A 45 24.34 32.23 38.14
N GLU A 46 24.44 32.02 39.45
CA GLU A 46 24.03 30.78 40.12
C GLU A 46 22.52 30.53 40.06
N GLU A 47 21.70 31.57 40.31
CA GLU A 47 20.25 31.46 40.20
C GLU A 47 19.79 31.29 38.75
N TRP A 48 20.47 31.95 37.81
CA TRP A 48 20.25 31.75 36.37
C TRP A 48 20.58 30.32 35.95
N ASN A 49 21.75 29.80 36.36
CA ASN A 49 22.17 28.42 36.07
C ASN A 49 21.19 27.39 36.66
N ARG A 50 20.75 27.56 37.91
CA ARG A 50 19.73 26.69 38.52
C ARG A 50 18.41 26.69 37.75
N ARG A 51 17.97 27.86 37.27
CA ARG A 51 16.74 27.97 36.44
C ARG A 51 16.91 27.32 35.07
N MET A 52 18.07 27.46 34.44
CA MET A 52 18.40 26.81 33.17
C MET A 52 18.45 25.29 33.31
N GLU A 53 19.06 24.76 34.37
CA GLU A 53 19.07 23.32 34.68
C GLU A 53 17.66 22.79 34.92
N ALA A 54 16.84 23.49 35.72
CA ALA A 54 15.46 23.11 35.95
C ALA A 54 14.62 23.15 34.67
N GLY A 55 14.83 24.15 33.81
CA GLY A 55 14.20 24.26 32.50
C GLY A 55 14.59 23.13 31.55
N ASN A 56 15.89 22.81 31.48
CA ASN A 56 16.40 21.70 30.68
C ASN A 56 15.88 20.34 31.19
N LYS A 57 15.78 20.16 32.51
CA LYS A 57 15.21 18.95 33.10
C LYS A 57 13.72 18.80 32.73
N ARG A 58 12.95 19.89 32.75
CA ARG A 58 11.54 19.89 32.30
C ARG A 58 11.42 19.59 30.81
N ARG A 59 12.23 20.20 29.96
CA ARG A 59 12.25 19.90 28.51
C ARG A 59 12.54 18.43 28.24
N ARG A 60 13.56 17.85 28.89
CA ARG A 60 13.87 16.42 28.74
C ARG A 60 12.72 15.51 29.20
N GLN A 61 11.99 15.90 30.24
CA GLN A 61 10.80 15.16 30.71
C GLN A 61 9.64 15.28 29.71
N GLU A 62 9.42 16.45 29.13
CA GLU A 62 8.42 16.67 28.08
C GLU A 62 8.77 15.90 26.80
N GLU A 63 10.03 15.96 26.36
CA GLU A 63 10.55 15.20 25.22
C GLU A 63 10.39 13.69 25.43
N ALA A 64 10.78 13.16 26.60
CA ALA A 64 10.61 11.74 26.92
C ALA A 64 9.13 11.32 26.94
N LYS A 65 8.23 12.19 27.41
CA LYS A 65 6.79 11.93 27.38
C LYS A 65 6.25 11.92 25.96
N ILE A 66 6.66 12.86 25.11
CA ILE A 66 6.29 12.91 23.69
C ILE A 66 6.81 11.65 22.98
N GLU A 67 8.05 11.25 23.23
CA GLU A 67 8.63 10.03 22.66
C GLU A 67 7.86 8.79 23.08
N GLN A 68 7.48 8.68 24.37
CA GLN A 68 6.66 7.58 24.87
C GLN A 68 5.26 7.55 24.23
N GLU A 69 4.59 8.70 24.12
CA GLU A 69 3.28 8.80 23.47
C GLU A 69 3.36 8.44 21.98
N LEU A 70 4.42 8.87 21.28
CA LEU A 70 4.67 8.51 19.89
C LEU A 70 4.95 7.00 19.74
N ALA A 71 5.74 6.41 20.63
CA ALA A 71 6.00 4.98 20.65
C ALA A 71 4.72 4.18 20.85
N GLN A 72 3.86 4.60 21.78
CA GLN A 72 2.57 3.95 22.03
C GLN A 72 1.64 4.07 20.83
N LYS A 73 1.52 5.27 20.21
CA LYS A 73 0.73 5.46 18.99
C LYS A 73 1.20 4.57 17.84
N ARG A 74 2.52 4.46 17.65
CA ARG A 74 3.12 3.56 16.64
C ARG A 74 2.82 2.10 16.92
N ALA A 75 2.91 1.65 18.18
CA ALA A 75 2.58 0.29 18.56
C ALA A 75 1.11 -0.03 18.26
N THR A 76 0.19 0.86 18.63
CA THR A 76 -1.25 0.69 18.35
C THR A 76 -1.54 0.68 16.85
N ALA A 77 -0.91 1.56 16.07
CA ALA A 77 -1.06 1.58 14.61
C ALA A 77 -0.56 0.27 13.98
N LYS A 78 0.59 -0.24 14.44
CA LYS A 78 1.15 -1.52 14.00
C LYS A 78 0.22 -2.69 14.32
N GLU A 79 -0.32 -2.77 15.53
CA GLU A 79 -1.29 -3.81 15.90
C GLU A 79 -2.55 -3.76 15.04
N ALA A 80 -3.08 -2.55 14.77
CA ALA A 80 -4.22 -2.37 13.89
C ALA A 80 -3.91 -2.78 12.45
N ALA A 81 -2.72 -2.45 11.94
CA ALA A 81 -2.28 -2.86 10.61
C ALA A 81 -2.17 -4.39 10.50
N ILE A 82 -1.54 -5.05 11.47
CA ILE A 82 -1.43 -6.52 11.51
C ILE A 82 -2.82 -7.16 11.49
N ARG A 83 -3.79 -6.67 12.28
CA ARG A 83 -5.17 -7.21 12.29
C ARG A 83 -5.85 -7.17 10.92
N VAL A 84 -5.52 -6.19 10.08
CA VAL A 84 -6.07 -6.08 8.72
C VAL A 84 -5.26 -6.92 7.72
N LEU A 85 -3.92 -6.95 7.86
CA LEU A 85 -3.04 -7.66 6.94
C LEU A 85 -3.10 -9.18 7.12
N THR A 86 -3.24 -9.69 8.35
CA THR A 86 -3.29 -11.13 8.62
C THR A 86 -4.37 -11.86 7.80
N PRO A 87 -5.66 -11.45 7.80
CA PRO A 87 -6.66 -12.12 6.98
C PRO A 87 -6.41 -11.96 5.48
N TYR A 88 -5.90 -10.80 5.04
CA TYR A 88 -5.54 -10.60 3.63
C TYR A 88 -4.43 -11.56 3.18
N LEU A 89 -3.36 -11.70 3.96
CA LEU A 89 -2.25 -12.59 3.63
C LEU A 89 -2.64 -14.06 3.71
N ALA A 90 -3.55 -14.42 4.63
CA ALA A 90 -4.13 -15.76 4.68
C ALA A 90 -4.92 -16.08 3.40
N MET A 91 -5.74 -15.15 2.92
CA MET A 91 -6.45 -15.26 1.63
C MET A 91 -5.47 -15.41 0.46
N VAL A 92 -4.43 -14.56 0.37
CA VAL A 92 -3.41 -14.65 -0.69
C VAL A 92 -2.70 -16.01 -0.66
N LYS A 93 -2.34 -16.50 0.54
CA LYS A 93 -1.72 -17.81 0.69
C LYS A 93 -2.64 -18.93 0.23
N ARG A 94 -3.93 -18.88 0.56
CA ARG A 94 -4.92 -19.85 0.08
C ARG A 94 -5.03 -19.84 -1.44
N GLN A 95 -5.06 -18.66 -2.07
CA GLN A 95 -5.09 -18.54 -3.54
C GLN A 95 -3.85 -19.18 -4.20
N ARG A 96 -2.67 -19.10 -3.55
CA ARG A 96 -1.45 -19.80 -4.00
C ARG A 96 -1.56 -21.34 -3.92
N GLU A 97 -2.50 -21.85 -3.12
CA GLU A 97 -2.73 -23.29 -2.92
C GLU A 97 -3.85 -23.84 -3.83
N TYR A 98 -4.51 -23.01 -4.65
CA TYR A 98 -5.55 -23.46 -5.57
C TYR A 98 -5.05 -24.49 -6.59
N GLN A 99 -3.90 -24.26 -7.22
CA GLN A 99 -3.38 -25.16 -8.26
C GLN A 99 -3.24 -26.61 -7.78
N PRO A 100 -2.54 -26.92 -6.67
CA PRO A 100 -2.44 -28.30 -6.21
C PRO A 100 -3.79 -28.91 -5.80
N GLN A 101 -4.73 -28.12 -5.27
CA GLN A 101 -6.08 -28.59 -4.95
C GLN A 101 -6.86 -28.96 -6.21
N LEU A 102 -6.84 -28.09 -7.23
CA LEU A 102 -7.49 -28.31 -8.52
C LEU A 102 -6.90 -29.53 -9.25
N VAL A 103 -5.58 -29.68 -9.26
CA VAL A 103 -4.91 -30.86 -9.82
C VAL A 103 -5.35 -32.14 -9.11
N LYS A 104 -5.52 -32.09 -7.78
CA LYS A 104 -5.98 -33.23 -6.99
C LYS A 104 -7.44 -33.59 -7.33
N LYS A 105 -8.34 -32.60 -7.42
CA LYS A 105 -9.75 -32.81 -7.82
C LYS A 105 -9.84 -33.37 -9.24
N LEU A 106 -9.16 -32.76 -10.21
CA LEU A 106 -9.13 -33.26 -11.59
C LEU A 106 -8.71 -34.73 -11.66
N LYS A 107 -7.65 -35.13 -10.94
CA LYS A 107 -7.21 -36.54 -10.91
C LYS A 107 -8.18 -37.49 -10.22
N ALA A 108 -8.97 -36.99 -9.27
CA ALA A 108 -9.92 -37.81 -8.53
C ALA A 108 -11.19 -38.09 -9.35
N TYR A 109 -11.63 -37.11 -10.14
CA TYR A 109 -12.90 -37.18 -10.88
C TYR A 109 -12.73 -37.56 -12.36
N HIS A 110 -11.61 -37.22 -12.99
CA HIS A 110 -11.39 -37.56 -14.39
C HIS A 110 -10.84 -38.99 -14.55
N GLU A 111 -11.64 -39.87 -15.15
CA GLU A 111 -11.19 -41.19 -15.60
C GLU A 111 -10.47 -41.09 -16.95
N LYS A 112 -9.28 -41.70 -17.05
CA LYS A 112 -8.57 -41.74 -18.33
C LYS A 112 -9.38 -42.50 -19.38
N PRO A 113 -9.49 -42.00 -20.63
CA PRO A 113 -10.23 -42.68 -21.69
C PRO A 113 -9.75 -44.12 -21.90
N ALA A 114 -10.68 -45.06 -22.03
CA ALA A 114 -10.35 -46.46 -22.26
C ALA A 114 -9.58 -46.63 -23.58
N GLY A 115 -8.43 -47.30 -23.52
CA GLY A 115 -7.56 -47.52 -24.68
C GLY A 115 -6.63 -46.36 -25.03
N ASP A 116 -6.60 -45.31 -24.21
CA ASP A 116 -5.64 -44.23 -24.35
C ASP A 116 -4.18 -44.73 -24.21
N LYS A 117 -3.32 -44.33 -25.15
CA LYS A 117 -1.90 -44.69 -25.21
C LYS A 117 -0.98 -43.56 -24.75
N THR A 118 -1.57 -42.45 -24.30
CA THR A 118 -0.83 -41.26 -23.88
C THR A 118 0.06 -41.59 -22.67
N PRO A 119 1.36 -41.24 -22.71
CA PRO A 119 2.29 -41.54 -21.62
C PRO A 119 1.81 -40.95 -20.28
N PRO A 120 2.08 -41.61 -19.14
CA PRO A 120 1.71 -41.09 -17.83
C PRO A 120 2.26 -39.70 -17.51
N ASN A 121 3.44 -39.36 -18.02
CA ASN A 121 4.05 -38.05 -17.82
C ASN A 121 3.28 -36.93 -18.53
N GLU A 122 2.80 -37.20 -19.74
CA GLU A 122 2.02 -36.22 -20.51
C GLU A 122 0.69 -35.92 -19.82
N TRP A 123 0.03 -36.94 -19.25
CA TRP A 123 -1.13 -36.72 -18.39
C TRP A 123 -0.81 -35.88 -17.16
N LYS A 124 0.34 -36.12 -16.51
CA LYS A 124 0.76 -35.34 -15.35
C LYS A 124 0.95 -33.86 -15.71
N GLU A 125 1.57 -33.58 -16.85
CA GLU A 125 1.73 -32.23 -17.40
C GLU A 125 0.38 -31.61 -17.74
N ALA A 126 -0.51 -32.36 -18.39
CA ALA A 126 -1.86 -31.90 -18.72
C ALA A 126 -2.68 -31.51 -17.47
N TYR A 127 -2.65 -32.33 -16.41
CA TYR A 127 -3.31 -31.97 -15.15
C TYR A 127 -2.73 -30.69 -14.54
N ASN A 128 -1.41 -30.53 -14.55
CA ASN A 128 -0.77 -29.33 -14.01
C ASN A 128 -1.13 -28.08 -14.82
N GLU A 129 -1.21 -28.20 -16.15
CA GLU A 129 -1.53 -27.12 -17.06
C GLU A 129 -2.99 -26.68 -16.93
N VAL A 130 -3.93 -27.64 -16.97
CA VAL A 130 -5.35 -27.33 -16.75
C VAL A 130 -5.59 -26.81 -15.33
N GLY A 131 -4.91 -27.38 -14.33
CA GLY A 131 -4.96 -26.88 -12.96
C GLY A 131 -4.44 -25.44 -12.84
N ARG A 132 -3.37 -25.08 -13.57
CA ARG A 132 -2.84 -23.70 -13.65
C ARG A 132 -3.88 -22.77 -14.26
N LEU A 133 -4.48 -23.17 -15.38
CA LEU A 133 -5.51 -22.37 -16.05
C LEU A 133 -6.71 -22.09 -15.15
N LEU A 134 -7.24 -23.13 -14.49
CA LEU A 134 -8.35 -23.00 -13.55
C LEU A 134 -7.97 -22.11 -12.36
N THR A 135 -6.73 -22.20 -11.88
CA THR A 135 -6.20 -21.29 -10.85
C THR A 135 -6.21 -19.84 -11.33
N ALA A 136 -5.75 -19.58 -12.55
CA ALA A 136 -5.79 -18.25 -13.15
C ALA A 136 -7.21 -17.73 -13.29
N ALA A 137 -8.17 -18.58 -13.68
CA ALA A 137 -9.59 -18.20 -13.75
C ALA A 137 -10.14 -17.83 -12.37
N LEU A 138 -9.91 -18.64 -11.33
CA LEU A 138 -10.37 -18.37 -9.96
C LEU A 138 -9.77 -17.07 -9.39
N VAL A 139 -8.46 -16.85 -9.59
CA VAL A 139 -7.79 -15.65 -9.09
C VAL A 139 -8.20 -14.41 -9.91
N SER A 140 -8.46 -14.55 -11.21
CA SER A 140 -9.01 -13.47 -12.03
C SER A 140 -10.44 -13.11 -11.62
N PHE A 141 -11.24 -14.08 -11.20
CA PHE A 141 -12.57 -13.82 -10.65
C PHE A 141 -12.51 -13.16 -9.26
N HIS A 142 -11.52 -13.51 -8.41
CA HIS A 142 -11.23 -12.73 -7.19
C HIS A 142 -10.87 -11.28 -7.54
N PHE A 143 -10.07 -11.05 -8.57
CA PHE A 143 -9.76 -9.71 -9.04
C PHE A 143 -11.01 -8.95 -9.51
N GLN A 144 -11.94 -9.59 -10.21
CA GLN A 144 -13.25 -8.98 -10.55
C GLN A 144 -13.96 -8.50 -9.28
N SER A 145 -14.06 -9.37 -8.29
CA SER A 145 -14.69 -9.07 -7.00
C SER A 145 -13.99 -7.90 -6.30
N ASP A 146 -12.66 -7.92 -6.19
CA ASP A 146 -11.87 -6.87 -5.54
C ASP A 146 -11.94 -5.54 -6.29
N LYS A 147 -12.01 -5.57 -7.63
CA LYS A 147 -12.16 -4.39 -8.48
C LYS A 147 -13.50 -3.69 -8.24
N GLU A 148 -14.57 -4.44 -8.05
CA GLU A 148 -15.89 -3.88 -7.73
C GLU A 148 -15.93 -3.20 -6.35
N HIS A 149 -15.11 -3.68 -5.40
CA HIS A 149 -15.00 -3.10 -4.07
C HIS A 149 -13.88 -2.05 -3.93
N GLY A 150 -13.09 -1.81 -4.98
CA GLY A 150 -11.98 -0.86 -4.98
C GLY A 150 -10.76 -1.31 -4.14
N VAL A 151 -10.57 -2.62 -3.95
CA VAL A 151 -9.53 -3.20 -3.06
C VAL A 151 -8.48 -4.03 -3.78
N VAL A 152 -8.31 -3.85 -5.09
CA VAL A 152 -7.39 -4.62 -5.95
C VAL A 152 -5.95 -4.69 -5.40
N GLN A 153 -5.46 -3.61 -4.80
CA GLN A 153 -4.10 -3.56 -4.22
C GLN A 153 -4.05 -4.04 -2.76
N GLY A 154 -5.12 -4.67 -2.27
CA GLY A 154 -5.27 -5.12 -0.91
C GLY A 154 -5.54 -3.96 0.08
N PRO A 155 -5.15 -4.11 1.36
CA PRO A 155 -5.43 -3.14 2.42
C PRO A 155 -4.77 -1.76 2.32
N GLY A 156 -3.96 -1.53 1.27
CA GLY A 156 -3.26 -0.28 1.00
C GLY A 156 -1.84 -0.21 1.59
N GLU A 157 -0.97 0.53 0.91
CA GLU A 157 0.47 0.64 1.20
C GLU A 157 0.76 1.07 2.65
N VAL A 158 -0.03 2.01 3.18
CA VAL A 158 0.14 2.52 4.55
C VAL A 158 0.09 1.39 5.59
N LYS A 159 -0.79 0.39 5.41
CA LYS A 159 -0.90 -0.73 6.35
C LYS A 159 0.34 -1.62 6.31
N PHE A 160 0.85 -1.90 5.13
CA PHE A 160 2.10 -2.65 4.98
C PHE A 160 3.29 -1.92 5.60
N TYR A 161 3.38 -0.60 5.40
CA TYR A 161 4.42 0.23 6.01
C TYR A 161 4.31 0.27 7.55
N GLU A 162 3.10 0.47 8.09
CA GLU A 162 2.84 0.44 9.54
C GLU A 162 3.23 -0.90 10.18
N ALA A 163 3.10 -2.00 9.43
CA ALA A 163 3.48 -3.34 9.88
C ALA A 163 4.96 -3.69 9.63
N GLY A 164 5.68 -2.93 8.78
CA GLY A 164 7.04 -3.24 8.32
C GLY A 164 7.09 -4.43 7.35
N MET A 165 6.09 -4.52 6.46
CA MET A 165 5.85 -5.62 5.52
C MET A 165 5.79 -5.14 4.06
N GLU A 166 6.54 -4.08 3.69
CA GLU A 166 6.34 -3.39 2.40
C GLU A 166 6.55 -4.28 1.16
N ARG A 167 7.29 -5.38 1.30
CA ARG A 167 7.61 -6.31 0.21
C ARG A 167 6.46 -7.24 -0.21
N ASP A 168 5.40 -7.33 0.58
CA ASP A 168 4.27 -8.26 0.35
C ASP A 168 3.03 -7.55 -0.22
N MET A 169 3.20 -6.54 -1.09
CA MET A 169 2.11 -5.78 -1.72
C MET A 169 2.05 -5.98 -3.25
N PRO A 170 0.86 -5.98 -3.87
CA PRO A 170 0.73 -5.87 -5.33
C PRO A 170 1.19 -4.49 -5.82
N GLU A 171 2.14 -4.44 -6.75
CA GLU A 171 2.78 -3.19 -7.20
C GLU A 171 1.84 -2.27 -7.98
N THR A 172 0.89 -2.82 -8.75
CA THR A 172 -0.05 -2.06 -9.59
C THR A 172 -1.45 -2.66 -9.57
N PRO A 173 -2.52 -1.87 -9.82
CA PRO A 173 -3.90 -2.35 -9.84
C PRO A 173 -4.26 -3.04 -11.18
N THR A 174 -3.35 -3.84 -11.73
CA THR A 174 -3.53 -4.58 -12.99
C THR A 174 -3.80 -6.05 -12.70
N LEU A 175 -4.50 -6.76 -13.60
CA LEU A 175 -4.76 -8.19 -13.43
C LEU A 175 -3.44 -8.98 -13.41
N GLN A 176 -2.49 -8.62 -14.29
CA GLN A 176 -1.17 -9.25 -14.36
C GLN A 176 -0.40 -9.15 -13.04
N ALA A 177 -0.32 -7.96 -12.43
CA ALA A 177 0.34 -7.78 -11.14
C ALA A 177 -0.40 -8.51 -10.01
N TYR A 178 -1.73 -8.56 -10.08
CA TYR A 178 -2.55 -9.30 -9.11
C TYR A 178 -2.26 -10.81 -9.16
N LEU A 179 -2.25 -11.41 -10.36
CA LEU A 179 -1.91 -12.82 -10.59
C LEU A 179 -0.46 -13.13 -10.18
N ALA A 180 0.49 -12.25 -10.51
CA ALA A 180 1.89 -12.38 -10.13
C ALA A 180 2.07 -12.42 -8.60
N HIS A 181 1.34 -11.57 -7.86
CA HIS A 181 1.36 -11.58 -6.39
C HIS A 181 0.84 -12.91 -5.80
N ARG A 182 -0.04 -13.62 -6.50
CA ARG A 182 -0.56 -14.96 -6.14
C ARG A 182 0.28 -16.09 -6.74
N HIS A 183 1.43 -15.77 -7.35
CA HIS A 183 2.32 -16.74 -8.01
C HIS A 183 1.61 -17.59 -9.08
N VAL A 184 0.65 -17.01 -9.80
CA VAL A 184 -0.05 -17.70 -10.88
C VAL A 184 0.59 -17.31 -12.22
N PRO A 185 1.30 -18.23 -12.89
CA PRO A 185 1.93 -17.93 -14.17
C PRO A 185 0.87 -17.87 -15.28
N VAL A 186 0.90 -16.77 -16.03
CA VAL A 186 0.03 -16.52 -17.19
C VAL A 186 0.81 -15.79 -18.28
N ASN A 187 0.43 -16.00 -19.54
CA ASN A 187 0.95 -15.22 -20.66
C ASN A 187 0.04 -14.02 -20.99
N ASP A 188 0.51 -13.11 -21.84
CA ASP A 188 -0.22 -11.87 -22.16
C ASP A 188 -1.57 -12.13 -22.84
N ASP A 189 -1.68 -13.15 -23.69
CA ASP A 189 -2.94 -13.52 -24.37
C ASP A 189 -3.99 -14.07 -23.38
N GLU A 190 -3.55 -14.80 -22.36
CA GLU A 190 -4.41 -15.24 -21.26
C GLU A 190 -4.85 -14.06 -20.41
N VAL A 191 -3.94 -13.16 -20.04
CA VAL A 191 -4.27 -11.95 -19.26
C VAL A 191 -5.33 -11.13 -19.99
N ASN A 192 -5.11 -10.80 -21.27
CA ASN A 192 -6.05 -10.02 -22.07
C ASN A 192 -7.42 -10.69 -22.14
N TYR A 193 -7.46 -12.02 -22.24
CA TYR A 193 -8.72 -12.75 -22.27
C TYR A 193 -9.44 -12.71 -20.92
N PHE A 194 -8.73 -12.97 -19.82
CA PHE A 194 -9.31 -12.88 -18.48
C PHE A 194 -9.78 -11.46 -18.16
N GLU A 195 -9.03 -10.43 -18.55
CA GLU A 195 -9.47 -9.04 -18.41
C GLU A 195 -10.80 -8.80 -19.14
N SER A 196 -10.96 -9.35 -20.35
CA SER A 196 -12.24 -9.25 -21.08
C SER A 196 -13.41 -9.93 -20.36
N LEU A 197 -13.17 -11.03 -19.63
CA LEU A 197 -14.19 -11.69 -18.83
C LEU A 197 -14.52 -10.89 -17.57
N VAL A 198 -13.50 -10.35 -16.90
CA VAL A 198 -13.63 -9.46 -15.73
C VAL A 198 -14.47 -8.23 -16.09
N GLU A 199 -14.23 -7.61 -17.24
CA GLU A 199 -14.97 -6.44 -17.70
C GLU A 199 -16.45 -6.73 -18.01
N LYS A 200 -16.74 -7.96 -18.47
CA LYS A 200 -18.11 -8.42 -18.73
C LYS A 200 -18.88 -8.76 -17.45
N LYS A 201 -18.20 -8.83 -16.29
CA LYS A 201 -18.80 -9.14 -14.97
C LYS A 201 -19.59 -10.45 -14.97
N VAL A 202 -18.99 -11.46 -15.55
CA VAL A 202 -19.62 -12.78 -15.70
C VAL A 202 -19.60 -13.50 -14.34
N ASP A 203 -20.64 -14.28 -14.03
CA ASP A 203 -20.69 -15.12 -12.83
C ASP A 203 -19.66 -16.25 -12.89
N LEU A 204 -19.16 -16.71 -11.72
CA LEU A 204 -18.05 -17.66 -11.63
C LEU A 204 -18.24 -18.95 -12.47
N PRO A 205 -19.40 -19.65 -12.45
CA PRO A 205 -19.57 -20.86 -13.26
C PRO A 205 -19.42 -20.59 -14.76
N ILE A 206 -19.98 -19.47 -15.24
CA ILE A 206 -19.90 -19.08 -16.64
C ILE A 206 -18.47 -18.60 -16.97
N PHE A 207 -17.82 -17.90 -16.03
CA PHE A 207 -16.43 -17.48 -16.15
C PHE A 207 -15.49 -18.69 -16.36
N LEU A 208 -15.68 -19.76 -15.58
CA LEU A 208 -14.91 -21.00 -15.68
C LEU A 208 -15.11 -21.68 -17.03
N VAL A 209 -16.37 -21.83 -17.48
CA VAL A 209 -16.69 -22.43 -18.78
C VAL A 209 -16.09 -21.60 -19.92
N ALA A 210 -16.27 -20.28 -19.91
CA ALA A 210 -15.71 -19.40 -20.93
C ALA A 210 -14.18 -19.45 -20.97
N ALA A 211 -13.51 -19.58 -19.81
CA ALA A 211 -12.06 -19.76 -19.75
C ALA A 211 -11.59 -21.10 -20.35
N ALA A 212 -12.32 -22.17 -20.07
CA ALA A 212 -12.02 -23.50 -20.61
C ALA A 212 -12.28 -23.58 -22.12
N GLU A 213 -13.40 -23.03 -22.61
CA GLU A 213 -13.77 -23.01 -24.02
C GLU A 213 -12.78 -22.20 -24.87
N ASP A 214 -12.31 -21.05 -24.39
CA ASP A 214 -11.30 -20.27 -25.10
C ASP A 214 -9.99 -21.04 -25.24
N ASN A 215 -9.55 -21.72 -24.17
CA ASN A 215 -8.34 -22.54 -24.21
C ASN A 215 -8.50 -23.76 -25.11
N LEU A 216 -9.67 -24.40 -25.13
CA LEU A 216 -10.01 -25.45 -26.11
C LEU A 216 -9.90 -24.93 -27.55
N GLY A 217 -10.41 -23.73 -27.79
CA GLY A 217 -10.33 -23.05 -29.08
C GLY A 217 -8.89 -22.73 -29.50
N ARG A 218 -8.02 -22.34 -28.56
CA ARG A 218 -6.59 -22.12 -28.81
C ARG A 218 -5.86 -23.43 -29.10
N ILE A 219 -6.05 -24.44 -28.26
CA ILE A 219 -5.46 -25.78 -28.44
C ILE A 219 -5.82 -26.37 -29.80
N SER A 220 -7.07 -26.22 -30.23
CA SER A 220 -7.54 -26.74 -31.52
C SER A 220 -6.92 -26.04 -32.73
N LYS A 221 -6.28 -24.88 -32.55
CA LYS A 221 -5.59 -24.12 -33.60
C LYS A 221 -4.08 -24.32 -33.60
N THR A 222 -3.52 -24.94 -32.55
CA THR A 222 -2.08 -25.17 -32.41
C THR A 222 -1.69 -26.49 -33.08
N GLU A 223 -0.87 -26.43 -34.12
CA GLU A 223 -0.36 -27.63 -34.81
C GLU A 223 0.89 -28.20 -34.11
N GLY A 224 0.88 -29.50 -33.84
CA GLY A 224 2.04 -30.24 -33.33
C GLY A 224 2.10 -30.34 -31.80
N THR A 225 2.51 -31.52 -31.32
CA THR A 225 2.47 -32.05 -29.94
C THR A 225 1.11 -32.56 -29.48
N SER A 226 1.16 -33.57 -28.61
CA SER A 226 0.02 -34.34 -28.15
C SER A 226 -0.84 -33.49 -27.20
N LEU A 227 -1.67 -32.63 -27.77
CA LEU A 227 -2.62 -31.79 -27.04
C LEU A 227 -3.91 -32.54 -26.68
N ALA A 228 -3.94 -33.87 -26.88
CA ALA A 228 -5.10 -34.70 -26.62
C ALA A 228 -5.47 -34.74 -25.13
N ALA A 229 -4.49 -34.85 -24.23
CA ALA A 229 -4.75 -34.91 -22.79
C ALA A 229 -5.24 -33.57 -22.19
N PRO A 230 -4.60 -32.41 -22.45
CA PRO A 230 -5.15 -31.12 -21.99
C PRO A 230 -6.53 -30.83 -22.57
N LYS A 231 -6.76 -31.17 -23.84
CA LYS A 231 -8.06 -31.03 -24.50
C LYS A 231 -9.14 -31.86 -23.79
N ALA A 232 -8.90 -33.14 -23.55
CA ALA A 232 -9.85 -34.01 -22.87
C ALA A 232 -10.20 -33.51 -21.45
N LEU A 233 -9.22 -32.98 -20.72
CA LEU A 233 -9.45 -32.41 -19.39
C LEU A 233 -10.30 -31.13 -19.43
N LEU A 234 -10.09 -30.27 -20.42
CA LEU A 234 -10.88 -29.07 -20.58
C LEU A 234 -12.31 -29.38 -21.05
N GLU A 235 -12.47 -30.35 -21.97
CA GLU A 235 -13.79 -30.87 -22.37
C GLU A 235 -14.52 -31.43 -21.14
N PHE A 236 -13.84 -32.22 -20.30
CA PHE A 236 -14.38 -32.70 -19.04
C PHE A 236 -14.84 -31.56 -18.12
N VAL A 237 -14.04 -30.49 -17.96
CA VAL A 237 -14.44 -29.32 -17.16
C VAL A 237 -15.67 -28.60 -17.74
N VAL A 238 -15.81 -28.55 -19.08
CA VAL A 238 -16.94 -27.89 -19.76
C VAL A 238 -18.20 -28.75 -19.74
N GLU A 239 -18.09 -30.06 -19.77
CA GLU A 239 -19.24 -30.98 -19.85
C GLU A 239 -19.74 -31.41 -18.47
N ASP A 240 -18.84 -31.66 -17.52
CA ASP A 240 -19.18 -32.24 -16.23
C ASP A 240 -19.53 -31.16 -15.17
N GLU A 241 -20.77 -31.16 -14.71
CA GLU A 241 -21.26 -30.22 -13.70
C GLU A 241 -20.61 -30.45 -12.33
N LEU A 242 -20.37 -31.70 -11.95
CA LEU A 242 -19.84 -32.06 -10.63
C LEU A 242 -18.43 -31.51 -10.44
N ILE A 243 -17.53 -31.65 -11.42
CA ILE A 243 -16.19 -31.06 -11.32
C ILE A 243 -16.24 -29.54 -11.27
N ARG A 244 -17.20 -28.89 -11.94
CA ARG A 244 -17.37 -27.43 -11.83
C ARG A 244 -17.83 -27.00 -10.46
N GLU A 245 -18.77 -27.73 -9.85
CA GLU A 245 -19.18 -27.50 -8.46
C GLU A 245 -17.99 -27.62 -7.51
N GLU A 246 -17.18 -28.67 -7.66
CA GLU A 246 -15.96 -28.89 -6.87
C GLU A 246 -14.91 -27.78 -7.05
N VAL A 247 -14.78 -27.22 -8.26
CA VAL A 247 -13.91 -26.06 -8.53
C VAL A 247 -14.47 -24.80 -7.89
N VAL A 248 -15.79 -24.59 -7.92
CA VAL A 248 -16.46 -23.47 -7.25
C VAL A 248 -16.35 -23.59 -5.72
N GLU A 249 -16.43 -24.80 -5.17
CA GLU A 249 -16.22 -25.05 -3.74
C GLU A 249 -14.82 -24.63 -3.31
N ILE A 250 -13.77 -24.92 -4.10
CA ILE A 250 -12.41 -24.43 -3.80
C ILE A 250 -12.36 -22.91 -3.68
N PHE A 251 -13.18 -22.18 -4.44
CA PHE A 251 -13.31 -20.73 -4.32
C PHE A 251 -14.10 -20.32 -3.07
N LEU A 252 -15.21 -21.00 -2.78
CA LEU A 252 -16.14 -20.64 -1.71
C LEU A 252 -15.67 -21.06 -0.31
N GLU A 253 -15.08 -22.25 -0.14
CA GLU A 253 -14.77 -22.85 1.17
C GLU A 253 -13.83 -21.96 2.01
N PRO A 254 -14.33 -21.23 3.02
CA PRO A 254 -13.42 -20.75 4.05
C PRO A 254 -13.04 -21.98 4.86
N GLU A 255 -11.80 -22.47 4.77
CA GLU A 255 -11.31 -23.34 5.84
C GLU A 255 -11.55 -22.59 7.14
N SER A 256 -12.40 -23.16 7.98
CA SER A 256 -12.79 -22.64 9.29
C SER A 256 -11.55 -22.15 10.04
N LEU A 257 -11.44 -20.82 10.19
CA LEU A 257 -10.52 -20.18 11.15
C LEU A 257 -10.88 -20.59 12.57
#